data_AF-A0A0N4V3B4-F1
#
_entry.id   AF-A0A0N4V3B4-F1
#
_cell.length_a   1.000
_cell.length_b   1.000
_cell.length_c   1.000
_cell.angle_alpha   90.00
_cell.angle_beta   90.00
_cell.angle_gamma   90.00
#
_symmetry.space_group_name_H-M   'P 1'
#
loop_
_entity.id
_entity.type
_entity.pdbx_description
1 polymer ?
#
loop_
_entity_poly.entity_id
_entity_poly.type
_entity_poly.pdbx_seq_one_letter_code
_entity_poly.pdbx_strand_id
1 'polypeptide(L)'
;MFKVSSEPDVYHSNVGQPLNSCLNCYPSKTTLKPSRYVNVLDFAYYGCVPWPSADGESPPFRWFADIRYTFTTPLSHHYPSIADTVLSSKQVRSTVKEVAAAENATVDMICRRALGIIKKMKASISKAICKTVAYILFKVFRRMMTQLLVCPAQMEQLQKAQKTGVPLVYLPLHRSHLDYLLITWTVWHWGLQLPHIASGDNLNLSGLGWVLRGAGAFFIRRRIGGELSSGSDKLYRAVLNSYITEILRRGMPLEFFLEGTRTRSGKALLPKNGLISSVVEAVKISGVISDVYLVPVSFTYEHLAEDMFFEELLGKQKTRESVWGSIKGMWNSIGRGRCGSVRLHFGVPVLLSATVYDNGHDQFLVHSKGAVDPYRELLPWKRGNPDSALIRAIGTHVVYDAQRQASISICSVVSALLLCKYSDGCCLESLTKDLVWFCDTLVTKQFDVLGWVKGKTDGNLALEILTARFLCSFCQRNDGWKCGWFRSYFVVSILCFLLFYLRWDALALAVLSHRGSEWASYSSLIETTLIICDLLQFEIIFCKVLVCVIFKNK
;
A
#
# COMPACT_ATOMS: atom_id res chain seq x y z
N MET A 1 -23.87 -10.38 38.14
CA MET A 1 -22.65 -9.58 38.36
C MET A 1 -21.82 -9.68 37.08
N PHE A 2 -21.65 -8.57 36.36
CA PHE A 2 -21.25 -8.52 34.96
C PHE A 2 -19.81 -9.02 34.73
N LYS A 3 -19.64 -10.03 33.85
CA LYS A 3 -18.35 -10.41 33.27
C LYS A 3 -17.82 -9.22 32.46
N VAL A 4 -16.79 -8.55 32.96
CA VAL A 4 -16.04 -7.58 32.15
C VAL A 4 -15.17 -8.39 31.18
N SER A 5 -15.58 -8.41 29.91
CA SER A 5 -14.80 -8.92 28.79
C SER A 5 -13.64 -7.95 28.53
N SER A 6 -12.44 -8.29 29.01
CA SER A 6 -11.30 -7.38 29.03
C SER A 6 -10.40 -7.53 27.79
N GLU A 7 -10.98 -7.54 26.58
CA GLU A 7 -10.23 -7.34 25.32
C GLU A 7 -10.53 -5.93 24.76
N PRO A 8 -9.54 -5.22 24.21
CA PRO A 8 -9.74 -3.89 23.64
C PRO A 8 -10.78 -3.91 22.51
N ASP A 9 -11.72 -2.96 22.51
CA ASP A 9 -12.77 -2.87 21.47
C ASP A 9 -12.17 -2.44 20.13
N VAL A 10 -11.79 -3.43 19.33
CA VAL A 10 -11.26 -3.25 17.99
C VAL A 10 -12.34 -3.00 16.93
N TYR A 11 -13.62 -3.16 17.25
CA TYR A 11 -14.74 -2.96 16.32
C TYR A 11 -15.24 -1.51 16.30
N HIS A 12 -14.93 -0.72 17.33
CA HIS A 12 -15.32 0.68 17.40
C HIS A 12 -14.47 1.58 16.49
N SER A 13 -15.10 2.53 15.82
CA SER A 13 -14.39 3.65 15.18
C SER A 13 -14.56 4.89 16.04
N ASN A 14 -13.44 5.56 16.36
CA ASN A 14 -13.46 6.81 17.12
C ASN A 14 -13.87 8.02 16.27
N VAL A 15 -14.04 7.81 14.97
CA VAL A 15 -14.36 8.84 14.00
C VAL A 15 -15.89 8.97 13.91
N GLY A 16 -16.44 9.99 14.56
CA GLY A 16 -17.90 10.23 14.66
C GLY A 16 -18.57 10.81 13.40
N GLN A 17 -17.77 11.25 12.42
CA GLN A 17 -18.19 11.70 11.10
C GLN A 17 -17.15 11.21 10.09
N PRO A 18 -17.51 10.84 8.84
CA PRO A 18 -16.51 10.51 7.83
C PRO A 18 -15.44 11.59 7.78
N LEU A 19 -14.20 11.19 7.55
CA LEU A 19 -13.20 12.13 7.08
C LEU A 19 -13.69 12.60 5.70
N ASN A 20 -14.23 13.81 5.66
CA ASN A 20 -14.63 14.43 4.42
C ASN A 20 -13.42 14.41 3.48
N SER A 21 -13.65 14.02 2.23
CA SER A 21 -12.71 14.27 1.16
C SER A 21 -12.40 15.78 1.15
N CYS A 22 -11.18 16.15 0.79
CA CYS A 22 -10.76 17.54 0.90
C CYS A 22 -11.75 18.49 0.24
N LEU A 23 -12.29 19.43 1.01
CA LEU A 23 -13.32 20.37 0.55
C LEU A 23 -12.86 21.20 -0.66
N ASN A 24 -11.54 21.39 -0.83
CA ASN A 24 -10.95 22.16 -1.93
C ASN A 24 -10.65 21.31 -3.17
N CYS A 25 -10.55 19.99 -3.06
CA CYS A 25 -10.15 19.13 -4.18
C CYS A 25 -11.24 18.14 -4.60
N TYR A 26 -12.06 17.71 -3.65
CA TYR A 26 -13.11 16.71 -3.77
C TYR A 26 -14.25 17.09 -2.83
N PRO A 27 -15.09 18.08 -3.16
CA PRO A 27 -16.22 18.46 -2.31
C PRO A 27 -17.30 17.37 -2.31
N SER A 28 -17.10 16.29 -1.55
CA SER A 28 -18.13 15.27 -1.35
C SER A 28 -18.97 15.64 -0.13
N LYS A 29 -20.28 15.77 -0.33
CA LYS A 29 -21.26 16.01 0.74
C LYS A 29 -21.67 14.72 1.46
N THR A 30 -20.97 13.61 1.20
CA THR A 30 -21.42 12.28 1.65
C THR A 30 -21.06 12.05 3.11
N THR A 31 -22.08 12.10 3.97
CA THR A 31 -21.95 11.74 5.39
C THR A 31 -22.08 10.22 5.57
N LEU A 32 -21.00 9.55 6.03
CA LEU A 32 -21.07 8.18 6.51
C LEU A 32 -21.82 8.17 7.85
N LYS A 33 -22.79 7.26 8.00
CA LYS A 33 -23.37 6.98 9.30
C LYS A 33 -22.30 6.30 10.17
N PRO A 34 -22.19 6.65 11.47
CA PRO A 34 -21.34 5.91 12.39
C PRO A 34 -21.74 4.43 12.36
N SER A 35 -20.81 3.55 12.03
CA SER A 35 -21.04 2.11 12.04
C SER A 35 -19.84 1.40 12.63
N ARG A 36 -20.10 0.36 13.43
CA ARG A 36 -19.03 -0.51 13.95
C ARG A 36 -18.45 -1.32 12.80
N TYR A 37 -17.15 -1.56 12.84
CA TYR A 37 -16.52 -2.52 11.95
C TYR A 37 -17.10 -3.91 12.19
N VAL A 38 -17.08 -4.75 11.15
CA VAL A 38 -17.47 -6.15 11.20
C VAL A 38 -16.27 -7.03 10.83
N ASN A 39 -16.15 -8.20 11.46
CA ASN A 39 -15.11 -9.16 11.13
C ASN A 39 -15.51 -10.00 9.91
N VAL A 40 -14.89 -9.73 8.76
CA VAL A 40 -15.18 -10.41 7.50
C VAL A 40 -14.78 -11.89 7.56
N LEU A 41 -13.81 -12.26 8.40
CA LEU A 41 -13.39 -13.66 8.56
C LEU A 41 -14.49 -14.56 9.12
N ASP A 42 -15.51 -13.99 9.77
CA ASP A 42 -16.62 -14.71 10.37
C ASP A 42 -17.87 -14.75 9.47
N PHE A 43 -17.85 -14.11 8.29
CA PHE A 43 -19.02 -14.04 7.41
C PHE A 43 -19.52 -15.42 6.96
N ALA A 44 -18.61 -16.39 6.81
CA ALA A 44 -18.96 -17.75 6.44
C ALA A 44 -19.87 -18.45 7.47
N TYR A 45 -19.76 -18.10 8.76
CA TYR A 45 -20.64 -18.66 9.80
C TYR A 45 -22.07 -18.19 9.62
N TYR A 46 -22.24 -16.89 9.34
CA TYR A 46 -23.52 -16.20 9.49
C TYR A 46 -24.16 -15.77 8.16
N GLY A 47 -23.55 -16.12 7.02
CA GLY A 47 -24.11 -15.81 5.70
C GLY A 47 -24.21 -14.30 5.41
N CYS A 48 -23.19 -13.53 5.79
CA CYS A 48 -23.13 -12.06 5.67
C CYS A 48 -24.11 -11.25 6.54
N VAL A 49 -24.90 -11.86 7.43
CA VAL A 49 -25.73 -11.10 8.38
C VAL A 49 -24.92 -10.84 9.66
N PRO A 50 -24.64 -9.57 10.03
CA PRO A 50 -24.10 -9.27 11.35
C PRO A 50 -25.21 -9.51 12.36
N TRP A 51 -25.15 -10.62 13.09
CA TRP A 51 -26.16 -10.97 14.08
C TRP A 51 -25.58 -10.86 15.49
N PRO A 52 -26.32 -10.29 16.46
CA PRO A 52 -26.16 -10.67 17.86
C PRO A 52 -26.84 -12.02 18.03
N SER A 53 -26.09 -13.13 18.00
CA SER A 53 -26.58 -14.50 18.24
C SER A 53 -27.67 -14.53 19.30
N ALA A 54 -28.82 -15.11 18.93
CA ALA A 54 -29.81 -15.50 19.90
C ALA A 54 -29.08 -16.44 20.86
N ASP A 55 -29.14 -16.14 22.15
CA ASP A 55 -28.38 -16.84 23.17
C ASP A 55 -28.62 -18.36 23.06
N GLY A 56 -27.59 -19.14 22.72
CA GLY A 56 -27.59 -20.60 22.88
C GLY A 56 -27.25 -21.47 21.66
N GLU A 57 -27.18 -20.94 20.44
CA GLU A 57 -26.80 -21.78 19.28
C GLU A 57 -25.28 -21.88 19.10
N SER A 58 -24.76 -23.11 19.04
CA SER A 58 -23.35 -23.35 18.75
C SER A 58 -23.06 -23.09 17.26
N PRO A 59 -21.99 -22.33 16.92
CA PRO A 59 -21.71 -22.00 15.54
C PRO A 59 -21.37 -23.28 14.74
N PRO A 60 -21.77 -23.36 13.46
CA PRO A 60 -21.49 -24.53 12.64
C PRO A 60 -19.98 -24.76 12.50
N PHE A 61 -19.59 -26.02 12.26
CA PHE A 61 -18.18 -26.36 12.11
C PHE A 61 -17.53 -25.54 11.00
N ARG A 62 -16.44 -24.86 11.36
CA ARG A 62 -15.76 -23.81 10.57
C ARG A 62 -15.49 -24.21 9.13
N TRP A 63 -15.08 -25.46 8.91
CA TRP A 63 -14.73 -25.93 7.58
C TRP A 63 -15.94 -26.05 6.64
N PHE A 64 -17.06 -26.60 7.13
CA PHE A 64 -18.29 -26.74 6.35
C PHE A 64 -18.94 -25.38 6.07
N ALA A 65 -18.86 -24.45 7.03
CA ALA A 65 -19.36 -23.09 6.87
C ALA A 65 -18.68 -22.37 5.70
N ASP A 66 -17.34 -22.41 5.62
CA ASP A 66 -16.60 -21.74 4.54
C ASP A 66 -16.92 -22.33 3.16
N ILE A 67 -16.98 -23.67 3.08
CA ILE A 67 -17.30 -24.38 1.84
C ILE A 67 -18.70 -23.99 1.39
N ARG A 68 -19.70 -24.22 2.25
CA ARG A 68 -21.09 -23.87 1.98
C ARG A 68 -21.20 -22.42 1.51
N TYR A 69 -20.66 -21.50 2.29
CA TYR A 69 -20.66 -20.07 1.98
C TYR A 69 -20.04 -19.77 0.61
N THR A 70 -18.85 -20.30 0.32
CA THR A 70 -18.17 -20.04 -0.96
C THR A 70 -18.95 -20.59 -2.16
N PHE A 71 -19.59 -21.75 -2.01
CA PHE A 71 -20.41 -22.33 -3.06
C PHE A 71 -21.72 -21.58 -3.23
N THR A 72 -22.38 -21.15 -2.15
CA THR A 72 -23.66 -20.43 -2.20
C THR A 72 -23.53 -18.96 -2.61
N THR A 73 -22.42 -18.30 -2.27
CA THR A 73 -22.22 -16.88 -2.59
C THR A 73 -22.05 -16.71 -4.10
N PRO A 74 -22.90 -15.92 -4.77
CA PRO A 74 -22.88 -15.78 -6.22
C PRO A 74 -21.73 -14.87 -6.68
N LEU A 75 -21.13 -15.22 -7.82
CA LEU A 75 -20.31 -14.34 -8.64
C LEU A 75 -21.12 -14.03 -9.91
N SER A 76 -22.11 -13.16 -9.79
CA SER A 76 -23.09 -12.86 -10.84
C SER A 76 -22.49 -12.08 -12.01
N HIS A 77 -21.46 -11.27 -11.76
CA HIS A 77 -20.85 -10.41 -12.76
C HIS A 77 -20.20 -11.18 -13.92
N HIS A 78 -20.23 -10.58 -15.10
CA HIS A 78 -19.67 -11.14 -16.34
C HIS A 78 -18.37 -10.41 -16.71
N TYR A 79 -17.36 -11.17 -17.14
CA TYR A 79 -16.01 -10.68 -17.46
C TYR A 79 -15.63 -11.07 -18.88
N PRO A 80 -16.06 -10.31 -19.90
CA PRO A 80 -15.76 -10.63 -21.29
C PRO A 80 -14.27 -10.46 -21.61
N SER A 81 -13.75 -11.26 -22.54
CA SER A 81 -12.43 -11.00 -23.11
C SER A 81 -12.46 -9.71 -23.92
N ILE A 82 -11.56 -8.78 -23.59
CA ILE A 82 -11.43 -7.48 -24.27
C ILE A 82 -10.28 -7.45 -25.29
N ALA A 83 -9.55 -8.56 -25.46
CA ALA A 83 -8.33 -8.62 -26.25
C ALA A 83 -8.52 -8.16 -27.71
N ASP A 84 -9.59 -8.62 -28.37
CA ASP A 84 -9.84 -8.32 -29.78
C ASP A 84 -10.32 -6.87 -29.99
N THR A 85 -11.10 -6.34 -29.03
CA THR A 85 -11.52 -4.93 -29.02
C THR A 85 -10.32 -4.00 -28.85
N VAL A 86 -9.34 -4.39 -28.03
CA VAL A 86 -8.11 -3.60 -27.83
C VAL A 86 -7.24 -3.58 -29.09
N LEU A 87 -7.07 -4.72 -29.78
CA LEU A 87 -6.33 -4.79 -31.05
C LEU A 87 -6.97 -3.96 -32.16
N SER A 88 -8.29 -3.91 -32.18
CA SER A 88 -9.06 -3.14 -33.16
C SER A 88 -9.22 -1.66 -32.77
N SER A 89 -8.69 -1.22 -31.63
CA SER A 89 -8.74 0.18 -31.22
C SER A 89 -8.00 1.10 -32.21
N LYS A 90 -8.47 2.35 -32.35
CA LYS A 90 -7.86 3.35 -33.24
C LYS A 90 -6.41 3.65 -32.82
N GLN A 91 -6.16 3.77 -31.52
CA GLN A 91 -4.85 4.07 -30.94
C GLN A 91 -3.82 2.96 -31.20
N VAL A 92 -4.20 1.68 -31.03
CA VAL A 92 -3.31 0.56 -31.36
C VAL A 92 -3.07 0.50 -32.87
N ARG A 93 -4.11 0.63 -33.70
CA ARG A 93 -3.96 0.58 -35.17
C ARG A 93 -3.09 1.70 -35.72
N SER A 94 -3.19 2.94 -35.20
CA SER A 94 -2.31 4.04 -35.62
C SER A 94 -0.86 3.78 -35.20
N THR A 95 -0.66 3.37 -33.94
CA THR A 95 0.68 3.09 -33.40
C THR A 95 1.35 1.94 -34.15
N VAL A 96 0.60 0.90 -34.52
CA VAL A 96 1.10 -0.21 -35.34
C VAL A 96 1.64 0.30 -36.68
N LYS A 97 0.91 1.20 -37.37
CA LYS A 97 1.36 1.77 -38.65
C LYS A 97 2.60 2.64 -38.48
N GLU A 98 2.65 3.46 -37.43
CA GLU A 98 3.80 4.32 -37.14
C GLU A 98 5.06 3.50 -36.81
N VAL A 99 4.92 2.46 -35.99
CA VAL A 99 6.04 1.57 -35.64
C VAL A 99 6.47 0.73 -36.84
N ALA A 100 5.53 0.27 -37.68
CA ALA A 100 5.85 -0.44 -38.91
C ALA A 100 6.68 0.43 -39.87
N ALA A 101 6.31 1.70 -40.04
CA ALA A 101 7.05 2.65 -40.86
C ALA A 101 8.45 2.96 -40.27
N ALA A 102 8.54 3.17 -38.95
CA ALA A 102 9.80 3.49 -38.29
C ALA A 102 10.81 2.32 -38.28
N GLU A 103 10.32 1.08 -38.21
CA GLU A 103 11.16 -0.12 -38.15
C GLU A 103 11.33 -0.80 -39.53
N ASN A 104 10.84 -0.21 -40.64
CA ASN A 104 10.78 -0.82 -41.97
C ASN A 104 10.20 -2.25 -41.96
N ALA A 105 9.15 -2.44 -41.17
CA ALA A 105 8.51 -3.72 -40.88
C ALA A 105 7.13 -3.81 -41.53
N THR A 106 6.65 -5.02 -41.83
CA THR A 106 5.27 -5.21 -42.29
C THR A 106 4.27 -4.96 -41.14
N VAL A 107 3.11 -4.38 -41.48
CA VAL A 107 2.02 -4.13 -40.51
C VAL A 107 1.60 -5.43 -39.81
N ASP A 108 1.55 -6.55 -40.54
CA ASP A 108 1.20 -7.86 -39.97
C ASP A 108 2.18 -8.31 -38.88
N MET A 109 3.49 -8.12 -39.09
CA MET A 109 4.50 -8.45 -38.08
C MET A 109 4.30 -7.65 -36.79
N ILE A 110 4.02 -6.35 -36.91
CA ILE A 110 3.78 -5.48 -35.75
C ILE A 110 2.42 -5.81 -35.08
N CYS A 111 1.39 -6.17 -35.84
CA CYS A 111 0.13 -6.70 -35.30
C CYS A 111 0.34 -7.99 -34.48
N ARG A 112 1.15 -8.94 -34.98
CA ARG A 112 1.50 -10.16 -34.22
C ARG A 112 2.24 -9.83 -32.93
N ARG A 113 3.12 -8.82 -32.94
CA ARG A 113 3.79 -8.32 -31.72
C ARG A 113 2.78 -7.72 -30.73
N ALA A 114 1.82 -6.93 -31.19
CA ALA A 114 0.75 -6.38 -30.35
C ALA A 114 -0.09 -7.50 -29.71
N LEU A 115 -0.47 -8.52 -30.48
CA LEU A 115 -1.17 -9.72 -29.98
C LEU A 115 -0.33 -10.45 -28.93
N GLY A 116 0.98 -10.59 -29.15
CA GLY A 116 1.91 -11.16 -28.18
C GLY A 116 1.97 -10.39 -26.86
N ILE A 117 1.92 -9.05 -26.92
CA ILE A 117 1.86 -8.19 -25.74
C ILE A 117 0.55 -8.43 -24.98
N ILE A 118 -0.60 -8.41 -25.67
CA ILE A 118 -1.91 -8.65 -25.03
C ILE A 118 -2.00 -10.04 -24.41
N LYS A 119 -1.54 -11.08 -25.11
CA LYS A 119 -1.54 -12.46 -24.55
C LYS A 119 -0.73 -12.56 -23.25
N LYS A 120 0.39 -11.84 -23.15
CA LYS A 120 1.21 -11.76 -21.93
C LYS A 120 0.56 -10.90 -20.84
N MET A 121 -0.19 -9.87 -21.21
CA MET A 121 -0.78 -8.93 -20.27
C MET A 121 -2.12 -9.39 -19.72
N LYS A 122 -3.03 -9.90 -20.56
CA LYS A 122 -4.46 -10.05 -20.26
C LYS A 122 -4.78 -10.82 -18.98
N ALA A 123 -5.75 -10.34 -18.22
CA ALA A 123 -6.47 -11.13 -17.23
C ALA A 123 -7.41 -12.14 -17.92
N SER A 124 -7.76 -13.21 -17.21
CA SER A 124 -8.68 -14.25 -17.68
C SER A 124 -9.53 -14.73 -16.52
N ILE A 125 -10.40 -13.85 -16.00
CA ILE A 125 -11.18 -14.10 -14.79
C ILE A 125 -12.04 -15.34 -14.97
N SER A 126 -11.88 -16.29 -14.05
CA SER A 126 -12.63 -17.55 -14.04
C SER A 126 -13.36 -17.67 -12.72
N LYS A 127 -14.69 -17.80 -12.79
CA LYS A 127 -15.53 -17.94 -11.59
C LYS A 127 -15.11 -19.13 -10.71
N ALA A 128 -14.72 -20.24 -11.34
CA ALA A 128 -14.23 -21.42 -10.63
C ALA A 128 -12.92 -21.13 -9.89
N ILE A 129 -11.95 -20.47 -10.56
CA ILE A 129 -10.68 -20.10 -9.92
C ILE A 129 -10.92 -19.10 -8.79
N CYS A 130 -11.74 -18.06 -9.02
CA CYS A 130 -12.11 -17.08 -7.99
C CYS A 130 -12.70 -17.75 -6.75
N LYS A 131 -13.66 -18.68 -6.90
CA LYS A 131 -14.24 -19.41 -5.76
C LYS A 131 -13.21 -20.27 -5.03
N THR A 132 -12.39 -21.03 -5.76
CA THR A 132 -11.35 -21.86 -5.15
C THR A 132 -10.35 -21.00 -4.37
N VAL A 133 -9.88 -19.90 -4.96
CA VAL A 133 -8.98 -18.96 -4.29
C VAL A 133 -9.65 -18.35 -3.06
N ALA A 134 -10.91 -17.89 -3.17
CA ALA A 134 -11.63 -17.30 -2.04
C ALA A 134 -11.79 -18.27 -0.85
N TYR A 135 -12.07 -19.54 -1.12
CA TYR A 135 -12.10 -20.59 -0.09
C TYR A 135 -10.73 -20.79 0.58
N ILE A 136 -9.64 -20.82 -0.20
CA ILE A 136 -8.28 -20.94 0.34
C ILE A 136 -7.94 -19.70 1.19
N LEU A 137 -8.33 -18.50 0.76
CA LEU A 137 -8.07 -17.26 1.48
C LEU A 137 -8.73 -17.22 2.86
N PHE A 138 -9.90 -17.83 3.06
CA PHE A 138 -10.46 -18.01 4.41
C PHE A 138 -9.50 -18.76 5.36
N LYS A 139 -8.75 -19.74 4.86
CA LYS A 139 -7.78 -20.52 5.66
C LYS A 139 -6.51 -19.72 5.89
N VAL A 140 -6.00 -19.06 4.85
CA VAL A 140 -4.78 -18.26 4.89
C VAL A 140 -4.97 -17.06 5.81
N PHE A 141 -6.01 -16.25 5.62
CA PHE A 141 -6.22 -15.04 6.40
C PHE A 141 -6.44 -15.35 7.89
N ARG A 142 -7.28 -16.32 8.26
CA ARG A 142 -7.44 -16.70 9.69
C ARG A 142 -6.18 -17.26 10.33
N ARG A 143 -5.22 -17.78 9.54
CA ARG A 143 -3.92 -18.17 10.07
C ARG A 143 -3.05 -16.94 10.35
N MET A 144 -3.10 -15.96 9.45
CA MET A 144 -2.23 -14.79 9.47
C MET A 144 -2.70 -13.68 10.40
N MET A 145 -4.00 -13.40 10.42
CA MET A 145 -4.62 -12.31 11.18
C MET A 145 -5.73 -12.86 12.07
N THR A 146 -5.89 -12.24 13.24
CA THR A 146 -6.92 -12.59 14.21
C THR A 146 -8.28 -12.13 13.73
N GLN A 147 -8.35 -10.93 13.15
CA GLN A 147 -9.58 -10.31 12.66
C GLN A 147 -9.30 -9.49 11.39
N LEU A 148 -10.26 -9.48 10.46
CA LEU A 148 -10.27 -8.57 9.31
C LEU A 148 -11.50 -7.67 9.42
N LEU A 149 -11.27 -6.41 9.77
CA LEU A 149 -12.29 -5.45 10.16
C LEU A 149 -12.60 -4.52 9.00
N VAL A 150 -13.87 -4.50 8.58
CA VAL A 150 -14.36 -3.64 7.48
C VAL A 150 -15.60 -2.87 7.95
N CYS A 151 -15.72 -1.62 7.53
CA CYS A 151 -16.85 -0.76 7.89
C CYS A 151 -18.03 -0.99 6.91
N PRO A 152 -19.20 -1.48 7.36
CA PRO A 152 -20.34 -1.73 6.47
C PRO A 152 -20.83 -0.47 5.74
N ALA A 153 -20.81 0.70 6.40
CA ALA A 153 -21.25 1.94 5.78
C ALA A 153 -20.36 2.36 4.60
N GLN A 154 -19.06 2.07 4.66
CA GLN A 154 -18.14 2.29 3.53
C GLN A 154 -18.48 1.36 2.36
N MET A 155 -18.78 0.09 2.65
CA MET A 155 -19.16 -0.88 1.62
C MET A 155 -20.51 -0.54 0.96
N GLU A 156 -21.48 -0.02 1.72
CA GLU A 156 -22.74 0.47 1.16
C GLU A 156 -22.54 1.62 0.17
N GLN A 157 -21.58 2.52 0.41
CA GLN A 157 -21.24 3.58 -0.54
C GLN A 157 -20.66 3.01 -1.83
N LEU A 158 -19.79 2.00 -1.75
CA LEU A 158 -19.27 1.31 -2.93
C LEU A 158 -20.39 0.62 -3.72
N GLN A 159 -21.34 -0.02 -3.04
CA GLN A 159 -22.51 -0.62 -3.69
C GLN A 159 -23.38 0.43 -4.38
N LYS A 160 -23.60 1.60 -3.75
CA LYS A 160 -24.32 2.72 -4.36
C LYS A 160 -23.59 3.25 -5.59
N ALA A 161 -22.28 3.43 -5.51
CA ALA A 161 -21.45 3.88 -6.63
C ALA A 161 -21.47 2.87 -7.79
N GLN A 162 -21.32 1.57 -7.53
CA GLN A 162 -21.37 0.55 -8.58
C GLN A 162 -22.75 0.47 -9.27
N LYS A 163 -23.84 0.73 -8.53
CA LYS A 163 -25.21 0.74 -9.08
C LYS A 163 -25.45 1.84 -10.12
N THR A 164 -24.63 2.89 -10.18
CA THR A 164 -24.76 3.92 -11.22
C THR A 164 -24.24 3.45 -12.58
N GLY A 165 -23.51 2.33 -12.63
CA GLY A 165 -22.88 1.80 -13.84
C GLY A 165 -21.53 2.45 -14.18
N VAL A 166 -21.08 3.43 -13.38
CA VAL A 166 -19.75 4.04 -13.51
C VAL A 166 -18.69 3.12 -12.89
N PRO A 167 -17.58 2.81 -13.59
CA PRO A 167 -16.54 1.91 -13.09
C PRO A 167 -15.83 2.45 -11.85
N LEU A 168 -15.50 1.55 -10.92
CA LEU A 168 -14.73 1.84 -9.70
C LEU A 168 -13.23 1.62 -9.93
N VAL A 169 -12.41 2.58 -9.50
CA VAL A 169 -10.94 2.49 -9.51
C VAL A 169 -10.45 2.50 -8.07
N TYR A 170 -10.04 1.34 -7.56
CA TYR A 170 -9.46 1.18 -6.24
C TYR A 170 -7.99 1.59 -6.27
N LEU A 171 -7.63 2.53 -5.40
CA LEU A 171 -6.30 3.13 -5.31
C LEU A 171 -5.70 2.89 -3.92
N PRO A 172 -5.21 1.66 -3.66
CA PRO A 172 -4.61 1.30 -2.38
C PRO A 172 -3.22 1.90 -2.14
N LEU A 173 -2.94 2.19 -0.86
CA LEU A 173 -1.57 2.24 -0.33
C LEU A 173 -1.00 0.82 -0.22
N HIS A 174 0.29 0.66 -0.52
CA HIS A 174 0.93 -0.65 -0.59
C HIS A 174 1.82 -0.91 0.63
N ARG A 175 1.27 -1.62 1.62
CA ARG A 175 1.90 -2.00 2.89
C ARG A 175 2.35 -3.46 2.94
N SER A 176 1.65 -4.38 2.28
CA SER A 176 1.93 -5.82 2.29
C SER A 176 1.64 -6.49 0.94
N HIS A 177 2.25 -7.66 0.69
CA HIS A 177 1.82 -8.53 -0.42
C HIS A 177 0.40 -9.09 -0.22
N LEU A 178 -0.26 -8.89 0.91
CA LEU A 178 -1.66 -9.31 1.10
C LEU A 178 -2.67 -8.29 0.56
N ASP A 179 -2.26 -7.02 0.39
CA ASP A 179 -3.18 -5.91 0.14
C ASP A 179 -4.09 -6.16 -1.07
N TYR A 180 -3.54 -6.69 -2.17
CA TYR A 180 -4.30 -6.96 -3.39
C TYR A 180 -5.31 -8.11 -3.24
N LEU A 181 -5.00 -9.09 -2.37
CA LEU A 181 -5.93 -10.17 -2.07
C LEU A 181 -7.04 -9.69 -1.13
N LEU A 182 -6.71 -8.81 -0.17
CA LEU A 182 -7.66 -8.32 0.82
C LEU A 182 -8.79 -7.50 0.21
N ILE A 183 -8.49 -6.61 -0.75
CA ILE A 183 -9.52 -5.82 -1.44
C ILE A 183 -10.45 -6.73 -2.22
N THR A 184 -9.90 -7.54 -3.14
CA THR A 184 -10.68 -8.43 -4.00
C THR A 184 -11.53 -9.41 -3.20
N TRP A 185 -10.99 -9.97 -2.12
CA TRP A 185 -11.73 -10.88 -1.24
C TRP A 185 -12.82 -10.18 -0.45
N THR A 186 -12.55 -8.97 0.07
CA THR A 186 -13.55 -8.18 0.80
C THR A 186 -14.70 -7.78 -0.10
N VAL A 187 -14.46 -7.21 -1.28
CA VAL A 187 -15.53 -6.72 -2.16
C VAL A 187 -16.45 -7.85 -2.65
N TRP A 188 -15.93 -9.07 -2.78
CA TRP A 188 -16.71 -10.26 -3.10
C TRP A 188 -17.82 -10.53 -2.07
N HIS A 189 -17.54 -10.39 -0.78
CA HIS A 189 -18.51 -10.62 0.30
C HIS A 189 -19.73 -9.70 0.25
N TRP A 190 -19.57 -8.51 -0.34
CA TRP A 190 -20.63 -7.53 -0.55
C TRP A 190 -21.27 -7.59 -1.94
N GLY A 191 -20.95 -8.62 -2.75
CA GLY A 191 -21.51 -8.81 -4.09
C GLY A 191 -21.06 -7.75 -5.11
N LEU A 192 -20.01 -7.00 -4.80
CA LEU A 192 -19.39 -6.07 -5.74
C LEU A 192 -18.64 -6.84 -6.83
N GLN A 193 -18.40 -6.16 -7.95
CA GLN A 193 -17.63 -6.70 -9.05
C GLN A 193 -16.14 -6.76 -8.64
N LEU A 194 -15.52 -7.93 -8.84
CA LEU A 194 -14.08 -8.12 -8.61
C LEU A 194 -13.27 -7.21 -9.55
N PRO A 195 -12.22 -6.56 -9.04
CA PRO A 195 -11.39 -5.66 -9.85
C PRO A 195 -10.38 -6.40 -10.73
N HIS A 196 -9.98 -5.73 -11.80
CA HIS A 196 -8.79 -6.09 -12.58
C HIS A 196 -7.56 -5.52 -11.88
N ILE A 197 -6.65 -6.38 -11.46
CA ILE A 197 -5.50 -6.00 -10.62
C ILE A 197 -4.27 -5.78 -11.51
N ALA A 198 -3.72 -4.56 -11.50
CA ALA A 198 -2.48 -4.26 -12.19
C ALA A 198 -1.29 -4.88 -11.43
N SER A 199 -0.69 -5.91 -12.03
CA SER A 199 0.30 -6.76 -11.37
C SER A 199 1.64 -6.73 -12.10
N GLY A 200 2.77 -6.69 -11.39
CA GLY A 200 4.08 -6.73 -12.04
C GLY A 200 4.35 -8.09 -12.70
N ASP A 201 4.92 -8.09 -13.91
CA ASP A 201 5.32 -9.30 -14.67
C ASP A 201 6.15 -10.33 -13.90
N ASN A 202 6.93 -9.90 -12.91
CA ASN A 202 7.67 -10.77 -11.98
C ASN A 202 6.75 -11.77 -11.25
N LEU A 203 5.49 -11.40 -11.02
CA LEU A 203 4.49 -12.27 -10.38
C LEU A 203 4.01 -13.40 -11.32
N ASN A 204 4.13 -13.24 -12.64
CA ASN A 204 3.77 -14.28 -13.61
C ASN A 204 4.85 -15.38 -13.67
N LEU A 205 6.11 -15.05 -13.35
CA LEU A 205 7.25 -15.96 -13.44
C LEU A 205 7.36 -16.93 -12.24
N SER A 206 6.53 -16.77 -11.20
CA SER A 206 6.52 -17.62 -9.99
C SER A 206 5.70 -18.91 -10.14
N GLY A 207 5.25 -19.26 -11.35
CA GLY A 207 4.44 -20.46 -11.62
C GLY A 207 2.95 -20.32 -11.30
N LEU A 208 2.55 -19.32 -10.50
CA LEU A 208 1.15 -19.06 -10.14
C LEU A 208 0.40 -18.14 -11.13
N GLY A 209 1.03 -17.81 -12.26
CA GLY A 209 0.51 -16.82 -13.21
C GLY A 209 -0.90 -17.11 -13.73
N TRP A 210 -1.24 -18.37 -13.98
CA TRP A 210 -2.58 -18.76 -14.47
C TRP A 210 -3.67 -18.57 -13.40
N VAL A 211 -3.37 -18.87 -12.12
CA VAL A 211 -4.30 -18.64 -11.00
C VAL A 211 -4.51 -17.14 -10.81
N LEU A 212 -3.44 -16.36 -10.84
CA LEU A 212 -3.50 -14.91 -10.70
C LEU A 212 -4.33 -14.27 -11.83
N ARG A 213 -4.14 -14.70 -13.09
CA ARG A 213 -5.01 -14.25 -14.21
C ARG A 213 -6.46 -14.67 -14.01
N GLY A 214 -6.65 -15.88 -13.51
CA GLY A 214 -7.95 -16.44 -13.13
C GLY A 214 -8.66 -15.62 -12.04
N ALA A 215 -7.89 -14.99 -11.15
CA ALA A 215 -8.37 -14.14 -10.08
C ALA A 215 -8.50 -12.65 -10.46
N GLY A 216 -8.11 -12.24 -11.68
CA GLY A 216 -8.25 -10.87 -12.18
C GLY A 216 -6.94 -10.09 -12.38
N ALA A 217 -5.78 -10.69 -12.13
CA ALA A 217 -4.51 -10.03 -12.38
C ALA A 217 -4.20 -9.90 -13.88
N PHE A 218 -3.87 -8.68 -14.32
CA PHE A 218 -3.23 -8.43 -15.60
C PHE A 218 -1.79 -7.96 -15.39
N PHE A 219 -0.86 -8.47 -16.18
CA PHE A 219 0.57 -8.28 -15.93
C PHE A 219 1.17 -7.13 -16.73
N ILE A 220 1.78 -6.20 -16.02
CA ILE A 220 2.49 -5.04 -16.56
C ILE A 220 4.01 -5.19 -16.38
N ARG A 221 4.77 -4.73 -17.38
CA ARG A 221 6.24 -4.71 -17.33
C ARG A 221 6.72 -3.69 -16.30
N ARG A 222 7.65 -4.09 -15.43
CA ARG A 222 8.24 -3.19 -14.40
C ARG A 222 9.32 -2.25 -14.94
N ARG A 223 9.88 -2.57 -16.11
CA ARG A 223 10.87 -1.79 -16.84
C ARG A 223 10.36 -1.58 -18.27
N ILE A 224 10.16 -0.33 -18.62
CA ILE A 224 10.03 0.15 -20.00
C ILE A 224 11.28 1.01 -20.19
N GLY A 225 12.00 0.86 -21.29
CA GLY A 225 13.24 1.61 -21.53
C GLY A 225 12.99 3.12 -21.46
N GLY A 226 14.03 3.87 -21.06
CA GLY A 226 14.05 5.32 -21.16
C GLY A 226 13.94 5.79 -22.63
N GLU A 227 13.72 7.10 -22.82
CA GLU A 227 13.22 7.77 -24.03
C GLU A 227 13.91 7.51 -25.37
N LEU A 228 15.04 6.79 -25.41
CA LEU A 228 15.67 6.27 -26.65
C LEU A 228 15.21 4.85 -26.99
N SER A 229 14.07 4.40 -26.47
CA SER A 229 13.65 3.00 -26.57
C SER A 229 12.80 2.71 -27.80
N SER A 230 13.29 1.76 -28.60
CA SER A 230 12.67 0.99 -29.69
C SER A 230 11.15 1.10 -29.88
N GLY A 231 10.65 0.97 -31.12
CA GLY A 231 9.21 0.94 -31.42
C GLY A 231 8.41 -0.13 -30.65
N SER A 232 9.09 -1.11 -30.05
CA SER A 232 8.54 -2.07 -29.07
C SER A 232 7.91 -1.42 -27.83
N ASP A 233 8.53 -0.37 -27.28
CA ASP A 233 8.05 0.29 -26.06
C ASP A 233 6.86 1.22 -26.36
N LYS A 234 6.90 1.90 -27.52
CA LYS A 234 5.76 2.70 -28.01
C LYS A 234 4.52 1.83 -28.24
N LEU A 235 4.69 0.68 -28.90
CA LEU A 235 3.61 -0.29 -29.12
C LEU A 235 3.04 -0.82 -27.80
N TYR A 236 3.91 -1.16 -26.83
CA TYR A 236 3.48 -1.63 -25.52
C TYR A 236 2.61 -0.60 -24.78
N ARG A 237 3.01 0.67 -24.79
CA ARG A 237 2.25 1.76 -24.13
C ARG A 237 0.87 1.94 -24.74
N ALA A 238 0.78 1.96 -26.08
CA ALA A 238 -0.50 2.07 -26.78
C ALA A 238 -1.45 0.90 -26.44
N VAL A 239 -0.91 -0.32 -26.41
CA VAL A 239 -1.67 -1.52 -26.03
C VAL A 239 -2.14 -1.48 -24.57
N LEU A 240 -1.28 -1.05 -23.64
CA LEU A 240 -1.64 -0.93 -22.22
C LEU A 240 -2.72 0.14 -21.99
N ASN A 241 -2.56 1.32 -22.59
CA ASN A 241 -3.55 2.39 -22.48
C ASN A 241 -4.91 1.93 -23.03
N SER A 242 -4.94 1.39 -24.26
CA SER A 242 -6.18 0.88 -24.85
C SER A 242 -6.79 -0.27 -24.05
N TYR A 243 -5.99 -1.10 -23.38
CA TYR A 243 -6.48 -2.16 -22.49
C TYR A 243 -7.17 -1.61 -21.24
N ILE A 244 -6.57 -0.64 -20.55
CA ILE A 244 -7.17 0.03 -19.39
C ILE A 244 -8.47 0.74 -19.80
N THR A 245 -8.45 1.46 -20.92
CA THR A 245 -9.62 2.14 -21.46
C THR A 245 -10.76 1.17 -21.74
N GLU A 246 -10.50 0.00 -22.35
CA GLU A 246 -11.57 -0.96 -22.63
C GLU A 246 -12.10 -1.65 -21.36
N ILE A 247 -11.27 -1.86 -20.32
CA ILE A 247 -11.75 -2.32 -19.00
C ILE A 247 -12.78 -1.34 -18.44
N LEU A 248 -12.42 -0.06 -18.40
CA LEU A 248 -13.26 1.01 -17.84
C LEU A 248 -14.51 1.23 -18.70
N ARG A 249 -14.40 1.16 -20.03
CA ARG A 249 -15.55 1.27 -20.96
C ARG A 249 -16.59 0.18 -20.74
N ARG A 250 -16.17 -1.01 -20.31
CA ARG A 250 -17.06 -2.12 -19.96
C ARG A 250 -17.64 -2.02 -18.55
N GLY A 251 -17.36 -0.93 -17.81
CA GLY A 251 -17.81 -0.74 -16.43
C GLY A 251 -17.08 -1.63 -15.42
N MET A 252 -16.01 -2.32 -15.82
CA MET A 252 -15.32 -3.27 -14.94
C MET A 252 -14.38 -2.53 -13.99
N PRO A 253 -14.36 -2.86 -12.68
CA PRO A 253 -13.48 -2.19 -11.74
C PRO A 253 -11.99 -2.47 -12.01
N LEU A 254 -11.16 -1.53 -11.61
CA LEU A 254 -9.71 -1.56 -11.76
C LEU A 254 -9.05 -1.34 -10.39
N GLU A 255 -7.96 -2.04 -10.12
CA GLU A 255 -7.15 -1.88 -8.90
C GLU A 255 -5.68 -1.71 -9.26
N PHE A 256 -5.04 -0.66 -8.76
CA PHE A 256 -3.60 -0.49 -8.88
C PHE A 256 -3.00 0.38 -7.77
N PHE A 257 -1.75 0.10 -7.42
CA PHE A 257 -1.02 0.84 -6.39
C PHE A 257 -0.34 2.08 -6.97
N LEU A 258 -0.75 3.27 -6.53
CA LEU A 258 -0.15 4.54 -6.96
C LEU A 258 1.34 4.61 -6.61
N GLU A 259 1.75 4.11 -5.45
CA GLU A 259 3.15 4.10 -5.01
C GLU A 259 4.06 3.26 -5.94
N GLY A 260 3.48 2.30 -6.66
CA GLY A 260 4.14 1.38 -7.60
C GLY A 260 5.16 0.41 -6.99
N THR A 261 5.48 0.56 -5.71
CA THR A 261 6.23 -0.39 -4.90
C THR A 261 5.73 -0.34 -3.47
N ARG A 262 5.78 -1.48 -2.78
CA ARG A 262 5.49 -1.55 -1.36
C ARG A 262 6.42 -0.64 -0.56
N THR A 263 5.86 0.07 0.41
CA THR A 263 6.66 0.85 1.38
C THR A 263 7.42 -0.06 2.33
N ARG A 264 8.61 0.37 2.75
CA ARG A 264 9.47 -0.34 3.70
C ARG A 264 9.69 0.41 5.01
N SER A 265 9.05 1.56 5.18
CA SER A 265 9.10 2.36 6.40
C SER A 265 7.73 2.62 7.01
N GLY A 266 6.66 2.08 6.39
CA GLY A 266 5.29 2.39 6.77
C GLY A 266 4.85 3.80 6.34
N LYS A 267 5.74 4.62 5.78
CA LYS A 267 5.42 5.93 5.21
C LYS A 267 4.84 5.78 3.81
N ALA A 268 3.87 6.62 3.46
CA ALA A 268 3.38 6.67 2.09
C ALA A 268 4.48 7.19 1.15
N LEU A 269 4.60 6.58 -0.03
CA LEU A 269 5.52 6.98 -1.09
C LEU A 269 4.85 7.96 -2.04
N LEU A 270 5.67 8.68 -2.81
CA LEU A 270 5.16 9.54 -3.86
C LEU A 270 4.43 8.71 -4.94
N PRO A 271 3.28 9.20 -5.43
CA PRO A 271 2.50 8.50 -6.45
C PRO A 271 3.25 8.47 -7.78
N LYS A 272 3.17 7.33 -8.46
CA LYS A 272 3.59 7.14 -9.84
C LYS A 272 2.39 7.33 -10.73
N ASN A 273 2.43 8.41 -11.49
CA ASN A 273 1.24 8.91 -12.18
C ASN A 273 0.92 8.20 -13.50
N GLY A 274 1.66 7.16 -13.88
CA GLY A 274 1.51 6.53 -15.19
C GLY A 274 0.16 5.84 -15.40
N LEU A 275 -0.28 4.99 -14.47
CA LEU A 275 -1.57 4.28 -14.64
C LEU A 275 -2.76 5.22 -14.49
N ILE A 276 -2.67 6.16 -13.55
CA ILE A 276 -3.72 7.18 -13.36
C ILE A 276 -3.79 8.14 -14.55
N SER A 277 -2.69 8.43 -15.26
CA SER A 277 -2.76 9.22 -16.49
C SER A 277 -3.57 8.53 -17.58
N SER A 278 -3.48 7.20 -17.70
CA SER A 278 -4.31 6.43 -18.65
C SER A 278 -5.79 6.50 -18.28
N VAL A 279 -6.12 6.51 -16.98
CA VAL A 279 -7.50 6.67 -16.49
C VAL A 279 -8.04 8.06 -16.81
N VAL A 280 -7.25 9.11 -16.57
CA VAL A 280 -7.64 10.50 -16.87
C VAL A 280 -7.82 10.71 -18.37
N GLU A 281 -6.89 10.21 -19.19
CA GLU A 281 -6.97 10.25 -20.65
C GLU A 281 -8.25 9.55 -21.14
N ALA A 282 -8.58 8.38 -20.58
CA ALA A 282 -9.73 7.59 -20.97
C ALA A 282 -11.08 8.28 -20.69
N VAL A 283 -11.18 9.10 -19.63
CA VAL A 283 -12.37 9.92 -19.33
C VAL A 283 -12.43 11.19 -20.16
N LYS A 284 -11.29 11.85 -20.42
CA LYS A 284 -11.24 13.09 -21.19
C LYS A 284 -11.51 12.90 -22.69
N ILE A 285 -11.16 11.75 -23.25
CA ILE A 285 -11.48 11.45 -24.65
C ILE A 285 -12.99 11.25 -24.77
N SER A 286 -13.67 12.32 -25.19
CA SER A 286 -15.13 12.39 -25.38
C SER A 286 -15.69 11.16 -26.09
N GLY A 287 -16.72 10.54 -25.48
CA GLY A 287 -17.44 9.39 -26.03
C GLY A 287 -16.84 8.02 -25.74
N VAL A 288 -15.69 7.92 -25.07
CA VAL A 288 -15.09 6.62 -24.72
C VAL A 288 -15.65 6.08 -23.40
N ILE A 289 -15.60 6.88 -22.33
CA ILE A 289 -16.17 6.57 -21.00
C ILE A 289 -16.84 7.84 -20.48
N SER A 290 -17.96 7.71 -19.76
CA SER A 290 -18.64 8.86 -19.15
C SER A 290 -17.87 9.43 -17.97
N ASP A 291 -17.45 8.56 -17.04
CA ASP A 291 -16.66 8.94 -15.86
C ASP A 291 -16.05 7.69 -15.19
N VAL A 292 -15.29 7.90 -14.10
CA VAL A 292 -14.83 6.85 -13.19
C VAL A 292 -14.97 7.31 -11.73
N TYR A 293 -15.20 6.39 -10.81
CA TYR A 293 -15.08 6.64 -9.38
C TYR A 293 -13.67 6.32 -8.90
N LEU A 294 -12.98 7.29 -8.30
CA LEU A 294 -11.72 7.08 -7.59
C LEU A 294 -12.03 6.69 -6.14
N VAL A 295 -11.47 5.57 -5.68
CA VAL A 295 -11.67 5.04 -4.32
C VAL A 295 -10.31 4.92 -3.62
N PRO A 296 -9.94 5.84 -2.72
CA PRO A 296 -8.72 5.70 -1.92
C PRO A 296 -8.89 4.55 -0.93
N VAL A 297 -7.91 3.65 -0.86
CA VAL A 297 -7.94 2.47 0.03
C VAL A 297 -6.71 2.45 0.93
N SER A 298 -6.90 2.14 2.20
CA SER A 298 -5.79 1.97 3.13
C SER A 298 -6.00 0.83 4.11
N PHE A 299 -4.90 0.39 4.70
CA PHE A 299 -4.81 -0.75 5.59
C PHE A 299 -4.12 -0.33 6.88
N THR A 300 -4.71 -0.72 8.01
CA THR A 300 -4.08 -0.62 9.33
C THR A 300 -3.84 -2.02 9.85
N TYR A 301 -2.58 -2.38 10.02
CA TYR A 301 -2.15 -3.63 10.61
C TYR A 301 -1.71 -3.37 12.06
N GLU A 302 -2.14 -4.20 13.03
CA GLU A 302 -1.52 -4.17 14.37
C GLU A 302 -0.04 -4.57 14.29
N HIS A 303 0.26 -5.59 13.47
CA HIS A 303 1.60 -6.07 13.18
C HIS A 303 1.72 -6.40 11.69
N LEU A 304 2.86 -6.06 11.09
CA LEU A 304 3.13 -6.44 9.70
C LEU A 304 3.51 -7.93 9.62
N ALA A 305 2.91 -8.65 8.67
CA ALA A 305 3.11 -10.09 8.49
C ALA A 305 4.54 -10.51 8.10
N GLU A 306 5.37 -9.54 7.67
CA GLU A 306 6.59 -9.81 6.91
C GLU A 306 7.84 -9.40 7.69
N ASP A 307 8.54 -10.40 8.24
CA ASP A 307 9.76 -10.23 9.05
C ASP A 307 10.93 -9.56 8.28
N MET A 308 10.93 -9.63 6.94
CA MET A 308 12.00 -9.05 6.10
C MET A 308 12.09 -7.53 6.16
N PHE A 309 10.99 -6.85 6.54
CA PHE A 309 10.96 -5.39 6.64
C PHE A 309 11.88 -4.88 7.75
N PHE A 310 11.92 -5.58 8.89
CA PHE A 310 12.81 -5.24 9.99
C PHE A 310 14.26 -5.40 9.59
N GLU A 311 14.60 -6.47 8.86
CA GLU A 311 15.97 -6.70 8.40
C GLU A 311 16.45 -5.67 7.38
N GLU A 312 15.57 -5.21 6.49
CA GLU A 312 15.87 -4.15 5.52
C GLU A 312 15.97 -2.76 6.17
N LEU A 313 15.12 -2.47 7.18
CA LEU A 313 15.26 -1.26 8.01
C LEU A 313 16.57 -1.26 8.82
N LEU A 314 17.06 -2.44 9.19
CA LEU A 314 18.37 -2.64 9.81
C LEU A 314 19.54 -2.57 8.80
N GLY A 315 19.27 -2.21 7.54
CA GLY A 315 20.30 -1.92 6.53
C GLY A 315 20.74 -3.12 5.68
N LYS A 316 20.09 -4.29 5.79
CA LYS A 316 20.40 -5.40 4.87
C LYS A 316 20.04 -5.04 3.42
N GLN A 317 20.92 -5.41 2.49
CA GLN A 317 20.73 -5.12 1.07
C GLN A 317 19.44 -5.75 0.54
N LYS A 318 18.75 -4.98 -0.30
CA LYS A 318 17.52 -5.38 -0.98
C LYS A 318 17.74 -6.61 -1.86
N THR A 319 17.28 -7.77 -1.41
CA THR A 319 17.18 -8.94 -2.29
C THR A 319 15.93 -8.80 -3.17
N ARG A 320 16.02 -9.26 -4.42
CA ARG A 320 14.83 -9.35 -5.29
C ARG A 320 13.93 -10.45 -4.71
N GLU A 321 12.90 -10.05 -3.97
CA GLU A 321 11.94 -10.99 -3.43
C GLU A 321 11.27 -11.78 -4.57
N SER A 322 11.47 -13.10 -4.58
CA SER A 322 10.60 -14.00 -5.32
C SER A 322 9.28 -14.09 -4.55
N VAL A 323 8.15 -13.96 -5.23
CA VAL A 323 6.81 -14.14 -4.65
C VAL A 323 6.69 -15.48 -3.94
N TRP A 324 7.34 -16.51 -4.49
CA TRP A 324 7.40 -17.83 -3.86
C TRP A 324 8.20 -17.79 -2.56
N GLY A 325 9.24 -16.96 -2.48
CA GLY A 325 9.97 -16.67 -1.25
C GLY A 325 9.13 -15.90 -0.24
N SER A 326 8.30 -14.93 -0.66
CA SER A 326 7.36 -14.23 0.23
C SER A 326 6.22 -15.14 0.70
N ILE A 327 5.66 -15.98 -0.18
CA ILE A 327 4.65 -16.99 0.16
C ILE A 327 5.26 -18.05 1.07
N LYS A 328 6.48 -18.53 0.81
CA LYS A 328 7.19 -19.49 1.66
C LYS A 328 7.60 -18.87 2.99
N GLY A 329 8.01 -17.61 3.01
CA GLY A 329 8.28 -16.85 4.23
C GLY A 329 7.02 -16.71 5.07
N MET A 330 5.91 -16.34 4.43
CA MET A 330 4.57 -16.31 5.00
C MET A 330 4.12 -17.71 5.48
N TRP A 331 4.45 -18.77 4.73
CA TRP A 331 4.12 -20.17 5.02
C TRP A 331 5.00 -20.80 6.11
N ASN A 332 6.23 -20.30 6.29
CA ASN A 332 7.13 -20.72 7.37
C ASN A 332 6.89 -19.88 8.65
N SER A 333 6.33 -18.68 8.48
CA SER A 333 5.84 -17.75 9.51
C SER A 333 4.45 -18.12 10.07
N ILE A 334 3.94 -19.32 9.71
CA ILE A 334 2.61 -19.90 9.98
C ILE A 334 2.34 -20.18 11.48
N GLY A 335 2.75 -19.31 12.40
CA GLY A 335 2.16 -19.20 13.74
C GLY A 335 0.79 -18.52 13.69
N ARG A 336 -0.11 -18.82 14.64
CA ARG A 336 -1.44 -18.21 14.72
C ARG A 336 -1.32 -16.69 14.98
N GLY A 337 -1.97 -15.87 14.16
CA GLY A 337 -2.36 -14.48 14.52
C GLY A 337 -1.25 -13.43 14.50
N ARG A 338 -0.14 -13.63 13.75
CA ARG A 338 0.99 -12.70 13.73
C ARG A 338 0.65 -11.27 13.33
N CYS A 339 -0.35 -11.04 12.48
CA CYS A 339 -0.72 -9.69 12.05
C CYS A 339 -1.62 -8.94 13.06
N GLY A 340 -2.12 -9.64 14.08
CA GLY A 340 -3.20 -9.15 14.95
C GLY A 340 -4.47 -8.85 14.16
N SER A 341 -5.14 -7.77 14.51
CA SER A 341 -6.31 -7.22 13.84
C SER A 341 -5.87 -6.35 12.66
N VAL A 342 -6.54 -6.52 11.53
CA VAL A 342 -6.32 -5.73 10.31
C VAL A 342 -7.59 -4.95 10.01
N ARG A 343 -7.50 -3.61 9.95
CA ARG A 343 -8.59 -2.76 9.46
C ARG A 343 -8.35 -2.39 8.00
N LEU A 344 -9.39 -2.56 7.21
CA LEU A 344 -9.42 -2.11 5.82
C LEU A 344 -10.38 -0.92 5.73
N HIS A 345 -9.87 0.18 5.18
CA HIS A 345 -10.59 1.43 5.03
C HIS A 345 -10.82 1.71 3.55
N PHE A 346 -12.09 1.82 3.16
CA PHE A 346 -12.49 2.32 1.85
C PHE A 346 -12.95 3.77 2.01
N GLY A 347 -12.30 4.66 1.26
CA GLY A 347 -12.68 6.05 1.22
C GLY A 347 -13.93 6.29 0.41
N VAL A 348 -14.47 7.50 0.54
CA VAL A 348 -15.67 7.92 -0.19
C VAL A 348 -15.36 7.88 -1.70
N PRO A 349 -16.16 7.17 -2.52
CA PRO A 349 -15.98 7.18 -3.96
C PRO A 349 -16.23 8.57 -4.52
N VAL A 350 -15.28 9.13 -5.27
CA VAL A 350 -15.44 10.43 -5.92
C VAL A 350 -15.30 10.32 -7.42
N LEU A 351 -16.21 10.96 -8.14
CA LEU A 351 -16.18 11.04 -9.59
C LEU A 351 -14.94 11.83 -10.05
N LEU A 352 -14.25 11.34 -11.07
CA LEU A 352 -13.12 12.06 -11.64
C LEU A 352 -13.58 13.38 -12.25
N SER A 353 -14.74 13.43 -12.94
CA SER A 353 -15.25 14.68 -13.51
C SER A 353 -15.44 15.78 -12.46
N ALA A 354 -15.96 15.45 -11.28
CA ALA A 354 -16.13 16.41 -10.18
C ALA A 354 -14.79 17.06 -9.78
N THR A 355 -13.68 16.33 -9.88
CA THR A 355 -12.35 16.90 -9.61
C THR A 355 -11.88 17.86 -10.70
N VAL A 356 -12.21 17.58 -11.97
CA VAL A 356 -11.73 18.33 -13.14
C VAL A 356 -12.57 19.59 -13.38
N TYR A 357 -13.89 19.51 -13.17
CA TYR A 357 -14.83 20.59 -13.49
C TYR A 357 -15.08 21.57 -12.34
N ASP A 358 -15.06 21.16 -11.07
CA ASP A 358 -15.38 22.08 -9.96
C ASP A 358 -14.22 23.00 -9.54
N ASN A 359 -12.96 22.57 -9.71
CA ASN A 359 -11.81 23.32 -9.17
C ASN A 359 -10.99 24.10 -10.22
N GLY A 360 -11.28 23.90 -11.52
CA GLY A 360 -10.50 24.48 -12.61
C GLY A 360 -9.04 23.99 -12.66
N HIS A 361 -8.38 24.12 -13.82
CA HIS A 361 -6.97 23.74 -13.96
C HIS A 361 -6.03 24.55 -13.05
N ASP A 362 -6.42 25.78 -12.68
CA ASP A 362 -5.56 26.74 -11.99
C ASP A 362 -5.41 26.50 -10.48
N GLN A 363 -6.39 25.87 -9.80
CA GLN A 363 -6.27 25.59 -8.35
C GLN A 363 -5.40 24.36 -8.03
N PHE A 364 -5.20 23.44 -8.99
CA PHE A 364 -4.31 22.29 -8.83
C PHE A 364 -2.84 22.61 -9.08
N LEU A 365 -2.50 23.89 -9.29
CA LEU A 365 -1.15 24.42 -9.16
C LEU A 365 -0.73 24.37 -7.69
N VAL A 366 -0.54 23.16 -7.15
CA VAL A 366 0.26 22.96 -5.95
C VAL A 366 1.57 23.70 -6.20
N HIS A 367 1.80 24.78 -5.45
CA HIS A 367 3.05 25.52 -5.39
C HIS A 367 4.16 24.60 -4.86
N SER A 368 4.55 23.60 -5.65
CA SER A 368 5.67 22.73 -5.38
C SER A 368 6.92 23.52 -5.79
N LYS A 369 7.40 24.38 -4.88
CA LYS A 369 8.73 24.97 -4.98
C LYS A 369 9.76 23.82 -4.93
N GLY A 370 10.20 23.40 -6.12
CA GLY A 370 11.09 22.25 -6.31
C GLY A 370 10.37 20.91 -6.15
N ALA A 371 10.41 20.05 -7.18
CA ALA A 371 9.90 18.68 -7.06
C ALA A 371 10.93 17.73 -7.65
N VAL A 372 11.40 16.80 -6.80
CA VAL A 372 12.22 15.66 -7.19
C VAL A 372 11.34 14.66 -7.94
N ASP A 373 11.73 14.27 -9.14
CA ASP A 373 11.02 13.27 -9.92
C ASP A 373 11.07 11.90 -9.23
N PRO A 374 9.95 11.14 -9.21
CA PRO A 374 10.02 9.75 -8.78
C PRO A 374 10.97 8.99 -9.72
N TYR A 375 12.01 8.36 -9.17
CA TYR A 375 13.10 7.68 -9.90
C TYR A 375 12.67 6.60 -10.94
N ARG A 376 11.38 6.26 -11.04
CA ARG A 376 10.91 5.20 -11.97
C ARG A 376 9.42 5.31 -12.30
N GLU A 377 9.10 5.98 -13.40
CA GLU A 377 7.73 6.06 -13.94
C GLU A 377 7.52 5.10 -15.12
N LEU A 378 6.33 4.51 -15.22
CA LEU A 378 6.00 3.51 -16.24
C LEU A 378 5.51 4.13 -17.55
N LEU A 379 4.75 5.24 -17.46
CA LEU A 379 4.20 5.96 -18.60
C LEU A 379 4.65 7.42 -18.52
N PRO A 380 5.06 8.03 -19.65
CA PRO A 380 5.39 9.44 -19.70
C PRO A 380 4.09 10.25 -19.57
N TRP A 381 3.88 10.91 -18.44
CA TRP A 381 2.70 11.77 -18.21
C TRP A 381 3.04 13.27 -18.19
N LYS A 382 4.33 13.64 -18.12
CA LYS A 382 4.79 15.04 -18.00
C LYS A 382 5.02 15.76 -19.33
N ARG A 383 5.63 15.11 -20.34
CA ARG A 383 6.06 15.81 -21.56
C ARG A 383 4.88 16.15 -22.47
N GLY A 384 4.66 17.44 -22.70
CA GLY A 384 3.64 17.96 -23.63
C GLY A 384 2.19 17.70 -23.20
N ASN A 385 1.97 17.14 -22.01
CA ASN A 385 0.62 16.87 -21.51
C ASN A 385 0.12 18.09 -20.71
N PRO A 386 -0.91 18.80 -21.19
CA PRO A 386 -1.51 19.93 -20.47
C PRO A 386 -2.08 19.51 -19.11
N ASP A 387 -2.36 18.22 -18.92
CA ASP A 387 -2.99 17.67 -17.72
C ASP A 387 -2.00 17.17 -16.67
N SER A 388 -0.69 17.35 -16.90
CA SER A 388 0.33 16.82 -16.01
C SER A 388 0.14 17.32 -14.56
N ALA A 389 -0.09 18.62 -14.35
CA ALA A 389 -0.36 19.18 -13.02
C ALA A 389 -1.58 18.54 -12.35
N LEU A 390 -2.67 18.37 -13.09
CA LEU A 390 -3.91 17.73 -12.63
C LEU A 390 -3.68 16.27 -12.23
N ILE A 391 -3.03 15.47 -13.09
CA ILE A 391 -2.74 14.05 -12.82
C ILE A 391 -1.90 13.91 -11.55
N ARG A 392 -0.89 14.78 -11.36
CA ARG A 392 -0.09 14.79 -10.14
C ARG A 392 -0.92 15.15 -8.91
N ALA A 393 -1.76 16.17 -9.03
CA ALA A 393 -2.61 16.58 -7.92
C ALA A 393 -3.57 15.46 -7.51
N ILE A 394 -4.21 14.79 -8.48
CA ILE A 394 -5.07 13.62 -8.23
C ILE A 394 -4.28 12.52 -7.50
N GLY A 395 -3.11 12.14 -8.02
CA GLY A 395 -2.28 11.10 -7.41
C GLY A 395 -1.87 11.42 -5.97
N THR A 396 -1.41 12.65 -5.71
CA THR A 396 -1.01 13.09 -4.36
C THR A 396 -2.21 13.15 -3.43
N HIS A 397 -3.36 13.57 -3.95
CA HIS A 397 -4.57 13.69 -3.15
C HIS A 397 -5.11 12.34 -2.71
N VAL A 398 -5.21 11.38 -3.62
CA VAL A 398 -5.67 10.03 -3.30
C VAL A 398 -4.77 9.38 -2.25
N VAL A 399 -3.45 9.57 -2.35
CA VAL A 399 -2.50 9.10 -1.33
C VAL A 399 -2.73 9.78 0.01
N TYR A 400 -2.98 11.09 0.01
CA TYR A 400 -3.29 11.86 1.22
C TYR A 400 -4.59 11.37 1.88
N ASP A 401 -5.67 11.22 1.13
CA ASP A 401 -6.96 10.75 1.62
C ASP A 401 -6.87 9.32 2.16
N ALA A 402 -6.20 8.43 1.44
CA ALA A 402 -5.95 7.06 1.88
C ALA A 402 -5.14 7.03 3.19
N GLN A 403 -4.14 7.90 3.33
CA GLN A 403 -3.35 7.99 4.56
C GLN A 403 -4.15 8.60 5.72
N ARG A 404 -4.98 9.62 5.45
CA ARG A 404 -5.75 10.34 6.47
C ARG A 404 -6.82 9.46 7.09
N GLN A 405 -7.42 8.55 6.32
CA GLN A 405 -8.43 7.60 6.81
C GLN A 405 -7.87 6.37 7.52
N ALA A 406 -6.55 6.15 7.46
CA ALA A 406 -5.94 4.99 8.12
C ALA A 406 -6.02 5.14 9.64
N SER A 407 -6.47 4.09 10.34
CA SER A 407 -6.42 4.05 11.80
C SER A 407 -4.98 4.00 12.30
N ILE A 408 -4.71 4.63 13.43
CA ILE A 408 -3.45 4.50 14.16
C ILE A 408 -3.58 3.30 15.10
N SER A 409 -2.68 2.31 14.98
CA SER A 409 -2.65 1.20 15.93
C SER A 409 -2.16 1.68 17.30
N ILE A 410 -2.78 1.18 18.38
CA ILE A 410 -2.29 1.41 19.74
C ILE A 410 -0.83 0.93 19.92
N CYS A 411 -0.40 -0.10 19.18
CA CYS A 411 1.00 -0.54 19.14
C CYS A 411 1.93 0.56 18.61
N SER A 412 1.49 1.31 17.60
CA SER A 412 2.26 2.42 17.02
C SER A 412 2.35 3.60 18.00
N VAL A 413 1.28 3.85 18.78
CA VAL A 413 1.27 4.88 19.83
C VAL A 413 2.28 4.55 20.92
N VAL A 414 2.24 3.32 21.45
CA VAL A 414 3.20 2.86 22.47
C VAL A 414 4.63 2.91 21.93
N SER A 415 4.84 2.45 20.68
CA SER A 415 6.15 2.51 20.04
C SER A 415 6.68 3.95 19.93
N ALA A 416 5.82 4.91 19.57
CA ALA A 416 6.20 6.31 19.51
C ALA A 416 6.56 6.89 20.89
N LEU A 417 5.80 6.56 21.94
CA LEU A 417 6.14 6.98 23.31
C LEU A 417 7.48 6.41 23.77
N LEU A 418 7.74 5.14 23.51
CA LEU A 418 9.01 4.48 23.85
C LEU A 418 10.19 5.05 23.07
N LEU A 419 10.03 5.34 21.79
CA LEU A 419 11.11 5.86 20.95
C LEU A 419 11.39 7.35 21.15
N CYS A 420 10.35 8.15 21.41
CA CYS A 420 10.47 9.61 21.42
C CYS A 420 10.53 10.23 22.82
N LYS A 421 9.89 9.61 23.84
CA LYS A 421 9.82 10.16 25.20
C LYS A 421 10.54 9.28 26.23
N TYR A 422 10.46 7.97 26.08
CA TYR A 422 10.98 7.00 27.05
C TYR A 422 12.11 6.13 26.50
N SER A 423 13.01 6.72 25.71
CA SER A 423 14.15 6.03 25.10
C SER A 423 15.07 5.37 26.14
N ASP A 424 15.16 5.93 27.34
CA ASP A 424 15.99 5.44 28.44
C ASP A 424 15.25 4.47 29.40
N GLY A 425 13.97 4.21 29.13
CA GLY A 425 13.07 3.42 29.98
C GLY A 425 12.11 4.27 30.82
N CYS A 426 11.06 3.64 31.36
CA CYS A 426 10.07 4.30 32.20
C CYS A 426 9.35 3.32 33.14
N CYS A 427 8.71 3.83 34.19
CA CYS A 427 7.80 3.02 34.98
C CYS A 427 6.48 2.80 34.21
N LEU A 428 5.85 1.64 34.43
CA LEU A 428 4.63 1.25 33.74
C LEU A 428 3.50 2.26 33.97
N GLU A 429 3.40 2.80 35.19
CA GLU A 429 2.38 3.79 35.56
C GLU A 429 2.51 5.09 34.74
N SER A 430 3.73 5.58 34.54
CA SER A 430 3.97 6.78 33.71
C SER A 430 3.66 6.50 32.25
N LEU A 431 4.05 5.33 31.75
CA LEU A 431 3.74 4.92 30.38
C LEU A 431 2.23 4.80 30.14
N THR A 432 1.48 4.23 31.10
CA THR A 432 0.02 4.15 31.01
C THR A 432 -0.62 5.54 30.97
N LYS A 433 -0.22 6.45 31.87
CA LYS A 433 -0.76 7.82 31.90
C LYS A 433 -0.54 8.54 30.57
N ASP A 434 0.66 8.43 30.02
CA ASP A 434 0.99 9.00 28.72
C ASP A 434 0.28 8.33 27.55
N LEU A 435 0.10 7.01 27.59
CA LEU A 435 -0.65 6.26 26.58
C LEU A 435 -2.11 6.75 26.54
N VAL A 436 -2.76 6.82 27.70
CA VAL A 436 -4.13 7.34 27.84
C VAL A 436 -4.21 8.77 27.29
N TRP A 437 -3.31 9.65 27.75
CA TRP A 437 -3.27 11.04 27.30
C TRP A 437 -3.08 11.15 25.78
N PHE A 438 -2.15 10.39 25.21
CA PHE A 438 -1.82 10.50 23.79
C PHE A 438 -2.95 9.95 22.91
N CYS A 439 -3.50 8.79 23.27
CA CYS A 439 -4.66 8.23 22.58
C CYS A 439 -5.88 9.16 22.64
N ASP A 440 -6.20 9.73 23.81
CA ASP A 440 -7.31 10.67 23.95
C ASP A 440 -7.08 11.97 23.18
N THR A 441 -5.82 12.44 23.10
CA THR A 441 -5.44 13.59 22.28
C THR A 441 -5.62 13.30 20.79
N LEU A 442 -5.23 12.11 20.32
CA LEU A 442 -5.42 11.67 18.93
C LEU A 442 -6.91 11.60 18.57
N VAL A 443 -7.73 10.99 19.43
CA VAL A 443 -9.18 10.91 19.24
C VAL A 443 -9.81 12.30 19.23
N THR A 444 -9.39 13.20 20.12
CA THR A 444 -9.87 14.60 20.16
C THR A 444 -9.50 15.36 18.88
N LYS A 445 -8.36 15.03 18.26
CA LYS A 445 -7.93 15.53 16.94
C LYS A 445 -8.57 14.80 15.75
N GLN A 446 -9.61 13.99 15.98
CA GLN A 446 -10.36 13.23 14.96
C GLN A 446 -9.56 12.12 14.25
N PHE A 447 -8.53 11.57 14.90
CA PHE A 447 -7.88 10.35 14.42
C PHE A 447 -8.58 9.10 14.97
N ASP A 448 -8.71 8.06 14.15
CA ASP A 448 -9.15 6.74 14.63
C ASP A 448 -7.97 6.00 15.26
N VAL A 449 -8.16 5.46 16.47
CA VAL A 449 -7.16 4.66 17.16
C VAL A 449 -7.70 3.23 17.31
N LEU A 450 -7.07 2.27 16.63
CA LEU A 450 -7.44 0.87 16.67
C LEU A 450 -7.18 0.29 18.07
N GLY A 451 -8.24 -0.23 18.70
CA GLY A 451 -8.21 -0.81 20.05
C GLY A 451 -8.36 0.21 21.19
N TRP A 452 -8.63 1.48 20.89
CA TRP A 452 -8.87 2.51 21.89
C TRP A 452 -10.25 3.14 21.74
N VAL A 453 -10.94 3.34 22.86
CA VAL A 453 -12.20 4.07 22.94
C VAL A 453 -12.13 5.00 24.15
N LYS A 454 -12.19 6.31 23.90
CA LYS A 454 -12.07 7.34 24.94
C LYS A 454 -13.11 7.11 26.06
N GLY A 455 -12.63 7.02 27.29
CA GLY A 455 -13.46 6.81 28.49
C GLY A 455 -14.03 5.39 28.67
N LYS A 456 -13.72 4.43 27.77
CA LYS A 456 -14.14 3.02 27.89
C LYS A 456 -12.97 2.04 27.97
N THR A 457 -11.90 2.29 27.22
CA THR A 457 -10.72 1.43 27.24
C THR A 457 -9.92 1.71 28.51
N ASP A 458 -9.64 0.67 29.30
CA ASP A 458 -8.71 0.74 30.42
C ASP A 458 -7.27 0.74 29.91
N GLY A 459 -6.53 1.81 30.20
CA GLY A 459 -5.14 1.97 29.80
C GLY A 459 -4.21 0.92 30.41
N ASN A 460 -4.46 0.45 31.64
CA ASN A 460 -3.63 -0.55 32.28
C ASN A 460 -3.77 -1.90 31.59
N LEU A 461 -5.02 -2.33 31.35
CA LEU A 461 -5.34 -3.55 30.62
C LEU A 461 -4.81 -3.50 29.17
N ALA A 462 -4.99 -2.36 28.50
CA ALA A 462 -4.47 -2.18 27.14
C ALA A 462 -2.95 -2.32 27.11
N LEU A 463 -2.25 -1.70 28.06
CA LEU A 463 -0.79 -1.81 28.16
C LEU A 463 -0.35 -3.22 28.55
N GLU A 464 -1.07 -3.92 29.44
CA GLU A 464 -0.79 -5.31 29.83
C GLU A 464 -0.91 -6.29 28.65
N ILE A 465 -1.97 -6.14 27.84
CA ILE A 465 -2.14 -6.94 26.61
C ILE A 465 -1.02 -6.63 25.61
N LEU A 466 -0.60 -5.37 25.50
CA LEU A 466 0.48 -4.98 24.62
C LEU A 466 1.83 -5.47 25.12
N THR A 467 2.16 -5.31 26.40
CA THR A 467 3.41 -5.79 26.99
C THR A 467 3.49 -7.30 26.89
N ALA A 468 2.40 -8.04 27.10
CA ALA A 468 2.34 -9.49 26.87
C ALA A 468 2.73 -9.87 25.43
N ARG A 469 2.35 -9.07 24.44
CA ARG A 469 2.74 -9.24 23.03
C ARG A 469 4.18 -8.81 22.75
N PHE A 470 4.74 -7.89 23.53
CA PHE A 470 6.13 -7.46 23.44
C PHE A 470 7.09 -8.20 24.40
N LEU A 471 6.65 -9.19 25.18
CA LEU A 471 7.43 -9.84 26.25
C LEU A 471 8.79 -10.42 25.79
N CYS A 472 8.97 -10.71 24.50
CA CYS A 472 10.28 -11.10 23.96
C CYS A 472 11.28 -9.93 23.82
N SER A 473 10.88 -8.69 24.15
CA SER A 473 11.65 -7.45 23.94
C SER A 473 11.73 -6.58 25.19
N PHE A 474 11.25 -7.03 26.35
CA PHE A 474 11.30 -6.28 27.61
C PHE A 474 11.94 -7.12 28.72
N CYS A 475 12.84 -6.51 29.49
CA CYS A 475 13.48 -7.14 30.65
C CYS A 475 12.93 -6.46 31.91
N GLN A 476 12.27 -7.24 32.76
CA GLN A 476 11.74 -6.77 34.03
C GLN A 476 12.88 -6.69 35.06
N ARG A 477 13.01 -5.54 35.75
CA ARG A 477 13.85 -5.41 36.94
C ARG A 477 13.01 -4.86 38.10
N ASN A 478 13.49 -5.02 39.33
CA ASN A 478 12.73 -4.82 40.57
C ASN A 478 12.02 -3.45 40.70
N ASP A 479 12.40 -2.43 39.92
CA ASP A 479 11.88 -1.06 40.02
C ASP A 479 11.27 -0.53 38.70
N GLY A 480 11.12 -1.38 37.67
CA GLY A 480 10.54 -1.00 36.37
C GLY A 480 10.87 -1.95 35.20
N TRP A 481 10.28 -1.67 34.03
CA TRP A 481 10.58 -2.40 32.79
C TRP A 481 11.59 -1.61 31.95
N LYS A 482 12.74 -2.21 31.63
CA LYS A 482 13.61 -1.70 30.56
C LYS A 482 13.29 -2.42 29.26
N CYS A 483 13.21 -1.69 28.14
CA CYS A 483 13.14 -2.32 26.83
C CYS A 483 14.42 -3.13 26.62
N GLY A 484 14.29 -4.45 26.66
CA GLY A 484 15.37 -5.41 26.46
C GLY A 484 15.68 -5.53 24.97
N TRP A 485 16.25 -4.49 24.38
CA TRP A 485 16.90 -4.62 23.07
C TRP A 485 18.23 -5.36 23.24
N PHE A 486 18.18 -6.69 23.31
CA PHE A 486 19.35 -7.54 23.06
C PHE A 486 19.17 -8.35 21.78
N ARG A 487 19.23 -7.62 20.66
CA ARG A 487 19.89 -8.11 19.43
C ARG A 487 20.37 -7.01 18.48
N SER A 488 20.31 -5.75 18.90
CA SER A 488 20.97 -4.64 18.20
C SER A 488 22.32 -4.27 18.78
N TYR A 489 22.76 -4.85 19.91
CA TYR A 489 24.17 -4.74 20.31
C TYR A 489 25.11 -5.41 19.30
N PHE A 490 24.66 -6.43 18.57
CA PHE A 490 25.45 -6.99 17.47
C PHE A 490 25.49 -6.05 16.26
N VAL A 491 24.42 -5.29 16.00
CA VAL A 491 24.34 -4.34 14.87
C VAL A 491 24.94 -2.97 15.23
N VAL A 492 24.97 -2.56 16.50
CA VAL A 492 25.70 -1.38 16.99
C VAL A 492 27.17 -1.70 17.24
N SER A 493 27.55 -2.94 17.60
CA SER A 493 28.95 -3.35 17.55
C SER A 493 29.45 -3.53 16.12
N ILE A 494 28.64 -4.06 15.20
CA ILE A 494 28.95 -4.13 13.77
C ILE A 494 28.91 -2.75 13.13
N LEU A 495 27.99 -1.85 13.50
CA LEU A 495 28.02 -0.45 13.09
C LEU A 495 29.20 0.24 13.74
N CYS A 496 29.56 0.05 15.01
CA CYS A 496 30.77 0.63 15.58
C CYS A 496 32.04 0.12 14.88
N PHE A 497 32.06 -1.13 14.42
CA PHE A 497 33.13 -1.71 13.61
C PHE A 497 33.13 -1.17 12.16
N LEU A 498 31.99 -1.13 11.48
CA LEU A 498 31.82 -0.52 10.15
C LEU A 498 32.08 0.97 10.19
N LEU A 499 31.64 1.68 11.23
CA LEU A 499 31.95 3.08 11.52
C LEU A 499 33.44 3.26 11.75
N PHE A 500 34.14 2.27 12.32
CA PHE A 500 35.59 2.29 12.42
C PHE A 500 36.26 2.22 11.04
N TYR A 501 35.77 1.40 10.11
CA TYR A 501 36.30 1.30 8.74
C TYR A 501 35.89 2.47 7.83
N LEU A 502 34.61 2.87 7.87
CA LEU A 502 34.05 4.01 7.13
C LEU A 502 34.70 5.35 7.52
N ARG A 503 35.18 5.47 8.77
CA ARG A 503 36.01 6.61 9.24
C ARG A 503 37.31 6.76 8.46
N TRP A 504 37.91 5.65 8.05
CA TRP A 504 39.17 5.64 7.31
C TRP A 504 38.97 5.83 5.82
N ASP A 505 37.83 5.42 5.25
CA ASP A 505 37.60 5.49 3.80
C ASP A 505 37.41 6.94 3.31
N ALA A 506 36.59 7.74 4.00
CA ALA A 506 36.39 9.16 3.65
C ALA A 506 37.67 9.99 3.87
N LEU A 507 38.39 9.70 4.96
CA LEU A 507 39.66 10.33 5.28
C LEU A 507 40.77 9.89 4.30
N ALA A 508 40.81 8.62 3.90
CA ALA A 508 41.75 8.11 2.90
C ALA A 508 41.48 8.73 1.54
N LEU A 509 40.22 8.91 1.14
CA LEU A 509 39.84 9.64 -0.08
C LEU A 509 40.26 11.12 -0.01
N ALA A 510 40.11 11.78 1.15
CA ALA A 510 40.61 13.14 1.35
C ALA A 510 42.14 13.22 1.34
N VAL A 511 42.86 12.23 1.89
CA VAL A 511 44.33 12.14 1.80
C VAL A 511 44.78 11.86 0.35
N LEU A 512 44.05 10.99 -0.36
CA LEU A 512 44.28 10.69 -1.77
C LEU A 512 44.04 11.91 -2.67
N SER A 513 43.06 12.76 -2.35
CA SER A 513 42.81 14.00 -3.08
C SER A 513 43.88 15.06 -2.86
N HIS A 514 44.71 14.91 -1.82
CA HIS A 514 45.87 15.77 -1.52
C HIS A 514 47.21 15.15 -1.94
N ARG A 515 47.22 14.06 -2.74
CA ARG A 515 48.44 13.34 -3.17
C ARG A 515 49.52 14.20 -3.86
N GLY A 516 49.23 15.43 -4.27
CA GLY A 516 50.18 16.36 -4.89
C GLY A 516 50.91 17.30 -3.93
N SER A 517 50.55 17.33 -2.64
CA SER A 517 51.18 18.18 -1.62
C SER A 517 51.92 17.33 -0.59
N GLU A 518 53.19 17.62 -0.32
CA GLU A 518 53.99 16.87 0.67
C GLU A 518 53.41 16.94 2.10
N TRP A 519 52.59 17.96 2.40
CA TRP A 519 51.94 18.16 3.69
C TRP A 519 50.53 18.75 3.50
N ALA A 520 49.51 18.13 4.09
CA ALA A 520 48.15 18.67 4.16
C ALA A 520 47.84 19.07 5.62
N SER A 521 47.35 20.29 5.84
CA SER A 521 46.97 20.74 7.18
C SER A 521 45.75 19.98 7.69
N TYR A 522 45.68 19.78 9.01
CA TYR A 522 44.57 19.06 9.65
C TYR A 522 43.21 19.68 9.32
N SER A 523 43.11 21.02 9.27
CA SER A 523 41.89 21.73 8.89
C SER A 523 41.48 21.48 7.44
N SER A 524 42.43 21.47 6.49
CA SER A 524 42.17 21.22 5.06
C SER A 524 41.65 19.80 4.80
N LEU A 525 42.22 18.82 5.50
CA LEU A 525 41.77 17.43 5.43
C LEU A 525 40.34 17.26 5.93
N ILE A 526 39.98 17.95 7.02
CA ILE A 526 38.61 17.92 7.57
C ILE A 526 37.62 18.54 6.60
N GLU A 527 37.93 19.73 6.08
CA GLU A 527 37.04 20.46 5.18
C GLU A 527 36.79 19.65 3.90
N THR A 528 37.83 19.04 3.34
CA THR A 528 37.72 18.19 2.16
C THR A 528 36.95 16.90 2.44
N THR A 529 37.14 16.29 3.61
CA THR A 529 36.36 15.11 4.04
C THR A 529 34.87 15.46 4.17
N LEU A 530 34.54 16.64 4.71
CA LEU A 530 33.17 17.11 4.84
C LEU A 530 32.53 17.41 3.47
N ILE A 531 33.28 17.99 2.54
CA ILE A 531 32.84 18.25 1.16
C ILE A 531 32.55 16.94 0.42
N ILE A 532 33.41 15.92 0.56
CA ILE A 532 33.20 14.59 -0.02
C ILE A 532 31.90 13.96 0.53
N CYS A 533 31.62 14.15 1.81
CA CYS A 533 30.36 13.69 2.41
C CYS A 533 29.13 14.45 1.89
N ASP A 534 29.24 15.76 1.64
CA ASP A 534 28.15 16.56 1.07
C ASP A 534 27.86 16.16 -0.39
N LEU A 535 28.90 15.90 -1.17
CA LEU A 535 28.79 15.43 -2.56
C LEU A 535 28.13 14.04 -2.65
N LEU A 536 28.37 13.17 -1.66
CA LEU A 536 27.93 11.78 -1.66
C LEU A 536 26.74 11.50 -0.71
N GLN A 537 25.99 12.55 -0.33
CA GLN A 537 24.93 12.54 0.70
C GLN A 537 23.81 11.48 0.54
N PHE A 538 23.70 10.82 -0.61
CA PHE A 538 22.68 9.78 -0.88
C PHE A 538 23.21 8.34 -0.80
N GLU A 539 24.52 8.16 -0.66
CA GLU A 539 25.16 6.89 -0.35
C GLU A 539 25.25 6.78 1.18
N ILE A 540 24.60 5.78 1.79
CA ILE A 540 24.54 5.57 3.27
C ILE A 540 25.93 5.63 3.95
N ILE A 541 26.98 5.39 3.16
CA ILE A 541 28.40 5.32 3.50
C ILE A 541 29.00 6.69 3.90
N PHE A 542 28.48 7.83 3.40
CA PHE A 542 29.14 9.15 3.55
C PHE A 542 28.19 10.26 4.04
N CYS A 543 27.58 10.08 5.21
CA CYS A 543 26.59 11.04 5.73
C CYS A 543 27.19 12.07 6.72
N LYS A 544 26.92 13.36 6.51
CA LYS A 544 27.49 14.50 7.27
C LYS A 544 27.27 14.44 8.79
N VAL A 545 26.10 13.96 9.21
CA VAL A 545 25.72 13.85 10.63
C VAL A 545 26.66 12.92 11.41
N LEU A 546 27.19 11.89 10.75
CA LEU A 546 28.11 10.93 11.36
C LEU A 546 29.54 11.49 11.53
N VAL A 547 29.96 12.43 10.67
CA VAL A 547 31.30 13.06 10.73
C VAL A 547 31.37 14.19 11.75
N CYS A 548 30.31 14.99 11.91
CA CYS A 548 30.28 16.03 12.93
C CYS A 548 30.32 15.49 14.38
N VAL A 549 29.87 14.25 14.61
CA VAL A 549 29.97 13.57 15.92
C VAL A 549 31.42 13.10 16.20
N ILE A 550 32.24 12.87 15.17
CA ILE A 550 33.64 12.44 15.29
C ILE A 550 34.56 13.55 15.83
N PHE A 551 34.35 14.80 15.44
CA PHE A 551 35.22 15.92 15.83
C PHE A 551 34.86 16.57 17.17
N LYS A 552 33.71 16.24 17.76
CA LYS A 552 33.32 16.73 19.09
C LYS A 552 33.88 15.92 20.26
N ASN A 553 34.42 14.73 19.99
CA ASN A 553 34.95 13.80 21.00
C ASN A 553 36.47 13.56 20.88
N LYS A 554 37.23 14.53 20.36
CA LYS A 554 38.69 14.56 20.44
C LYS A 554 39.16 15.85 21.08
#